data_AF-A0A0N4VNI2-F1
#
_entry.id   AF-A0A0N4VNI2-F1
#
_cell.length_a   1.000
_cell.length_b   1.000
_cell.length_c   1.000
_cell.angle_alpha   90.00
_cell.angle_beta   90.00
_cell.angle_gamma   90.00
#
_symmetry.space_group_name_H-M   'P 1'
#
loop_
_entity.id
_entity.type
_entity.pdbx_description
1 polymer ?
#
loop_
_entity_poly.entity_id
_entity_poly.type
_entity_poly.pdbx_seq_one_letter_code
_entity_poly.pdbx_strand_id
1 'polypeptide(L)'
;MPESEARVKLWQIVSAIEYCHSLGVVHRDLKLENLLLDKNYNIKIVDFGFSNFYSNDNTLKTFCGSPPYAAPEIFEGREYIGPEVDIW
;
A
#
# COMPACT_ATOMS: atom_id res chain seq x y z
N MET A 1 0.48 -10.83 -19.69
CA MET A 1 1.80 -10.38 -19.24
C MET A 1 2.58 -11.60 -18.79
N PRO A 2 3.77 -11.88 -19.36
CA PRO A 2 4.66 -12.92 -18.87
C PRO A 2 5.17 -12.59 -17.45
N GLU A 3 5.55 -13.63 -16.69
CA GLU A 3 6.07 -13.47 -15.32
C GLU A 3 7.29 -12.54 -15.25
N SER A 4 8.14 -12.55 -16.29
CA SER A 4 9.28 -11.64 -16.40
C SER A 4 8.88 -10.16 -16.39
N GLU A 5 7.81 -9.79 -17.08
CA GLU A 5 7.29 -8.43 -17.10
C GLU A 5 6.54 -8.08 -15.81
N ALA A 6 5.73 -9.02 -15.29
CA ALA A 6 4.95 -8.83 -14.07
C ALA A 6 5.85 -8.60 -12.86
N ARG A 7 6.95 -9.34 -12.75
CA ARG A 7 7.96 -9.18 -11.70
C ARG A 7 8.57 -7.77 -11.68
N VAL A 8 8.82 -7.16 -12.83
CA VAL A 8 9.35 -5.79 -12.89
C VAL A 8 8.33 -4.80 -12.32
N LYS A 9 7.05 -4.98 -12.64
CA LYS A 9 5.96 -4.14 -12.10
C LYS A 9 5.80 -4.34 -10.59
N LEU A 10 5.78 -5.57 -10.12
CA LEU A 10 5.69 -5.88 -8.69
C LEU A 10 6.88 -5.29 -7.92
N TRP A 11 8.10 -5.40 -8.47
CA TRP A 11 9.28 -4.79 -7.87
C TRP A 11 9.16 -3.26 -7.75
N GLN A 12 8.59 -2.58 -8.75
CA GLN A 12 8.34 -1.13 -8.66
C GLN A 12 7.36 -0.78 -7.53
N ILE A 13 6.29 -1.56 -7.37
CA ILE A 13 5.29 -1.36 -6.29
C ILE A 13 5.96 -1.57 -4.94
N VAL A 14 6.59 -2.73 -4.73
CA VAL A 14 7.22 -3.08 -3.44
C VAL A 14 8.33 -2.12 -3.08
N SER A 15 9.17 -1.72 -4.04
CA SER A 15 10.24 -0.74 -3.80
C SER A 15 9.70 0.63 -3.39
N ALA A 16 8.61 1.09 -4.01
CA ALA A 16 7.99 2.36 -3.64
C ALA A 16 7.33 2.31 -2.26
N ILE A 17 6.71 1.19 -1.90
CA ILE A 17 6.10 0.98 -0.59
C ILE A 17 7.14 0.84 0.51
N GLU A 18 8.20 0.08 0.28
CA GLU A 18 9.35 0.00 1.19
C GLU A 18 9.92 1.39 1.48
N TYR A 19 10.05 2.24 0.45
CA TYR A 19 10.49 3.61 0.65
C TYR A 19 9.52 4.42 1.53
N CYS A 20 8.20 4.30 1.31
CA CYS A 20 7.20 4.95 2.17
C CYS A 20 7.31 4.46 3.62
N HIS A 21 7.41 3.15 3.81
CA HIS A 21 7.56 2.52 5.12
C HIS A 21 8.85 2.98 5.82
N SER A 22 9.96 3.13 5.09
CA SER A 22 11.22 3.67 5.64
C SER A 22 11.11 5.10 6.18
N LEU A 23 10.12 5.86 5.71
CA LEU A 23 9.79 7.20 6.18
C LEU A 23 8.69 7.20 7.26
N GLY A 24 8.25 6.02 7.70
CA GLY A 24 7.16 5.85 8.67
C GLY A 24 5.79 6.14 8.09
N VAL A 25 5.60 6.06 6.76
CA VAL A 25 4.32 6.34 6.07
C VAL A 25 3.72 5.06 5.52
N VAL A 26 2.45 4.80 5.81
CA VAL A 26 1.66 3.71 5.21
C VAL A 26 0.62 4.26 4.25
N HIS A 27 0.38 3.58 3.13
CA HIS A 27 -0.52 4.07 2.08
C HIS A 27 -1.99 3.82 2.43
N ARG A 28 -2.32 2.58 2.82
CA ARG A 28 -3.64 2.09 3.26
C ARG A 28 -4.77 2.11 2.22
N ASP A 29 -4.44 2.24 0.93
CA ASP A 29 -5.42 2.15 -0.17
C ASP A 29 -4.72 1.75 -1.48
N LEU A 30 -3.87 0.72 -1.42
CA LEU A 30 -3.23 0.17 -2.61
C LEU A 30 -4.24 -0.65 -3.41
N LYS A 31 -4.53 -0.16 -4.60
CA LYS A 31 -5.47 -0.75 -5.55
C LYS A 31 -5.05 -0.40 -6.96
N LEU A 32 -5.56 -1.13 -7.95
CA LEU A 32 -5.18 -0.93 -9.35
C LEU A 32 -5.45 0.50 -9.84
N GLU A 33 -6.49 1.15 -9.33
CA GLU A 33 -6.85 2.53 -9.65
C GLU A 33 -5.81 3.55 -9.17
N ASN A 34 -5.04 3.21 -8.12
CA ASN A 34 -4.00 4.06 -7.53
C ASN A 34 -2.59 3.71 -8.06
N LEU A 35 -2.48 2.85 -9.07
CA LEU A 35 -1.24 2.47 -9.75
C LEU A 35 -1.24 2.98 -11.18
N LEU A 36 -0.71 4.17 -11.40
CA LEU A 36 -0.64 4.77 -12.73
C LEU A 36 0.57 4.28 -13.51
N LEU A 37 0.48 4.30 -14.84
CA LEU A 37 1.59 4.00 -15.74
C LEU A 37 2.05 5.29 -16.44
N ASP A 38 3.35 5.54 -16.42
CA ASP A 38 3.94 6.60 -17.23
C ASP A 38 4.12 6.16 -18.71
N LYS A 39 4.64 7.06 -19.57
CA LYS A 39 4.88 6.80 -20.99
C LYS A 39 5.86 5.64 -21.27
N ASN A 40 6.64 5.25 -20.27
CA ASN A 40 7.60 4.14 -20.34
C ASN A 40 7.06 2.90 -19.61
N TYR A 41 5.75 2.87 -19.31
CA TYR A 41 5.07 1.84 -18.55
C TYR A 41 5.60 1.64 -17.12
N ASN A 42 6.27 2.61 -16.49
CA ASN A 42 6.65 2.47 -15.08
C ASN A 42 5.46 2.77 -14.17
N ILE A 43 5.36 2.02 -13.07
CA ILE A 43 4.34 2.26 -12.06
C ILE A 43 4.65 3.53 -11.26
N LYS A 44 3.60 4.31 -11.01
CA LYS A 44 3.57 5.47 -10.11
C LYS A 44 2.41 5.28 -9.13
N ILE A 45 2.71 5.18 -7.84
CA ILE A 45 1.70 5.13 -6.79
C ILE A 45 1.15 6.55 -6.58
N VAL A 46 -0.17 6.66 -6.51
CA VAL A 46 -0.87 7.93 -6.30
C VAL A 46 -1.94 7.79 -5.21
N ASP A 47 -2.51 8.94 -4.82
CA ASP A 47 -3.61 9.05 -3.86
C ASP A 47 -3.26 8.60 -2.42
N PHE A 48 -2.48 9.45 -1.76
CA PHE A 48 -2.14 9.32 -0.33
C PHE A 48 -3.23 9.87 0.59
N GLY A 49 -4.48 10.01 0.11
CA GLY A 49 -5.60 10.58 0.89
C GLY A 49 -5.96 9.75 2.13
N PHE A 50 -5.67 8.45 2.11
CA PHE A 50 -5.82 7.55 3.25
C PHE A 50 -4.50 7.24 3.96
N SER A 51 -3.38 7.84 3.55
CA SER A 51 -2.09 7.54 4.17
C SER A 51 -2.00 8.08 5.61
N ASN A 52 -1.14 7.48 6.41
CA ASN A 52 -0.87 7.95 7.76
C ASN A 52 0.56 7.62 8.19
N PHE A 53 1.02 8.28 9.24
CA PHE A 53 2.24 7.89 9.91
C PHE A 53 2.00 6.68 10.82
N TYR A 54 2.97 5.78 10.88
CA TYR A 54 2.99 4.68 11.83
C TYR A 54 4.29 4.69 12.64
N SER A 55 4.25 4.03 13.80
CA SER A 55 5.38 3.84 14.69
C SER A 55 5.19 2.53 15.44
N ASN A 56 6.26 1.84 15.82
CA ASN A 56 6.15 0.58 16.58
C ASN A 56 5.51 0.76 17.97
N ASP A 57 5.43 1.99 18.48
CA ASP A 57 4.86 2.31 19.79
C ASP A 57 3.35 2.63 19.74
N ASN A 58 2.75 2.78 18.55
CA ASN A 58 1.35 3.16 18.39
C ASN A 58 0.67 2.31 17.32
N THR A 59 -0.62 2.04 17.54
CA THR A 59 -1.46 1.32 16.60
C THR A 59 -2.44 2.24 15.88
N LEU A 60 -2.82 1.81 14.68
CA LEU A 60 -3.89 2.37 13.89
C LEU A 60 -5.16 1.52 14.10
N LYS A 61 -6.32 2.16 14.06
CA LYS A 61 -7.64 1.49 14.19
C LYS A 61 -8.69 1.98 13.21
N THR A 62 -8.31 2.92 12.33
CA THR A 62 -9.23 3.56 11.40
C THR A 62 -9.60 2.57 10.30
N PHE A 63 -10.91 2.38 10.11
CA PHE A 63 -11.44 1.73 8.92
C PHE A 63 -11.33 2.69 7.73
N CYS A 64 -10.42 2.42 6.81
CA CYS A 64 -10.19 3.21 5.61
C CYS A 64 -9.67 2.34 4.46
N GLY A 65 -9.62 2.93 3.27
CA GLY A 65 -9.25 2.22 2.05
C GLY A 65 -10.45 1.56 1.37
N SER A 66 -10.15 0.86 0.28
CA SER A 66 -11.16 0.25 -0.59
C SER A 66 -11.48 -1.17 -0.12
N PRO A 67 -12.75 -1.51 0.22
CA PRO A 67 -13.10 -2.80 0.82
C PRO A 67 -12.56 -4.05 0.10
N PRO A 68 -12.55 -4.14 -1.25
CA PRO A 68 -12.02 -5.34 -1.92
C PRO A 68 -10.52 -5.61 -1.70
N TYR A 69 -9.76 -4.59 -1.31
CA TYR A 69 -8.30 -4.64 -1.10
C TYR A 69 -7.91 -4.50 0.37
N ALA A 70 -8.88 -4.37 1.28
CA ALA A 70 -8.61 -4.19 2.69
C ALA A 70 -8.24 -5.52 3.36
N ALA A 71 -7.21 -5.48 4.21
CA ALA A 71 -6.79 -6.61 5.04
C ALA A 71 -7.90 -7.00 6.04
N PRO A 72 -8.02 -8.28 6.42
CA PRO A 72 -9.12 -8.77 7.27
C PRO A 72 -9.18 -8.08 8.64
N GLU A 73 -8.03 -7.74 9.23
CA GLU A 73 -7.93 -7.02 10.50
C GLU A 73 -8.63 -5.64 10.46
N ILE A 74 -8.67 -4.99 9.28
CA ILE A 74 -9.39 -3.73 9.07
C ILE A 74 -10.89 -3.96 9.24
N PHE A 75 -11.44 -5.02 8.66
CA PHE A 75 -12.87 -5.38 8.79
C PHE A 75 -13.26 -5.82 10.19
N GLU A 76 -12.35 -6.48 10.89
CA GLU A 76 -12.53 -6.92 12.26
C GLU A 76 -12.39 -5.75 13.27
N GLY A 77 -12.01 -4.55 12.81
CA GLY A 77 -11.77 -3.39 13.65
C GLY A 77 -10.61 -3.60 14.62
N ARG A 78 -9.68 -4.52 14.30
CA ARG A 78 -8.50 -4.78 15.11
C ARG A 78 -7.50 -3.64 14.95
N GLU A 79 -6.76 -3.40 16.01
CA GLU A 79 -5.62 -2.50 15.96
C GLU A 79 -4.48 -3.15 15.17
N TYR A 80 -3.80 -2.36 14.34
CA TYR A 80 -2.73 -2.78 13.44
C TYR A 80 -1.58 -1.76 13.48
N ILE A 81 -0.37 -2.16 13.13
CA ILE A 81 0.78 -1.24 13.11
C ILE A 81 0.71 -0.37 11.85
N GLY A 82 0.52 -0.98 10.69
CA GLY A 82 0.35 -0.26 9.42
C GLY A 82 0.95 -0.98 8.21
N PRO A 83 2.26 -1.29 8.20
CA PRO A 83 2.91 -1.87 7.03
C PRO A 83 2.25 -3.14 6.49
N GLU A 84 1.74 -3.99 7.38
CA GLU A 84 1.08 -5.25 7.04
C GLU A 84 -0.14 -5.05 6.13
N VAL A 85 -0.85 -3.93 6.25
CA VAL A 85 -2.06 -3.68 5.45
C VAL A 85 -1.75 -3.20 4.03
N ASP A 86 -0.53 -2.72 3.77
CA ASP A 86 -0.06 -2.41 2.41
C ASP A 86 0.49 -3.65 1.68
N ILE A 87 0.74 -4.75 2.40
CA ILE A 87 1.30 -6.00 1.86
C ILE A 87 0.23 -7.04 1.53
N TRP A 88 -0.94 -6.97 2.18
CA TRP A 88 -2.11 -7.81 1.92
C TRP A 88 -2.58 -7.72 0.46
#